data_AF-A0A1S3K6N1-F1
#
_entry.id   AF-A0A1S3K6N1-F1
#
_cell.length_a   1.000
_cell.length_b   1.000
_cell.length_c   1.000
_cell.angle_alpha   90.00
_cell.angle_beta   90.00
_cell.angle_gamma   90.00
#
_symmetry.space_group_name_H-M   'P 1'
#
loop_
_entity.id
_entity.type
_entity.pdbx_description
1 polymer ?
#
loop_
_entity_poly.entity_id
_entity_poly.type
_entity_poly.pdbx_seq_one_letter_code
_entity_poly.pdbx_strand_id
1 'polypeptide(L)'
;MTSFSPRNEANMSSRGSSRSVHEDLRDERIPSCQQWTCEQVGKWIEELGFPQYKDCFVSNLIDGKKLILISASALPKIGITDFEHIKFISGSIRQLLTIEHPNWSRSISLPPRETLGMYLERKSKTGEKADELTYKRFLMNFEDYKWQPPLSNHCLILPHS
;
A
#
# COMPACT_ATOMS: atom_id res chain seq x y z
N MET A 1 -47.17 8.89 25.95
CA MET A 1 -46.49 10.05 25.32
C MET A 1 -45.29 10.39 26.18
N THR A 2 -44.11 9.88 25.84
CA THR A 2 -42.84 10.21 26.50
C THR A 2 -41.82 10.49 25.41
N SER A 3 -41.42 11.75 25.33
CA SER A 3 -40.47 12.34 24.40
C SER A 3 -39.08 11.77 24.60
N PHE A 4 -38.52 11.15 23.56
CA PHE A 4 -37.08 10.88 23.47
C PHE A 4 -36.42 12.07 22.76
N SER A 5 -35.66 12.87 23.51
CA SER A 5 -34.68 13.80 22.94
C SER A 5 -33.47 13.03 22.41
N PRO A 6 -32.83 13.47 21.31
CA PRO A 6 -31.67 12.79 20.75
C PRO A 6 -30.41 13.14 21.57
N ARG A 7 -29.70 12.10 22.01
CA ARG A 7 -28.38 12.25 22.63
C ARG A 7 -27.34 12.41 21.52
N ASN A 8 -26.86 13.64 21.37
CA ASN A 8 -25.65 14.00 20.64
C ASN A 8 -24.44 13.44 21.39
N GLU A 9 -23.61 12.58 20.78
CA GLU A 9 -22.24 12.28 21.24
C GLU A 9 -21.52 11.34 20.24
N ALA A 10 -20.66 11.92 19.40
CA ALA A 10 -19.45 11.25 18.90
C ALA A 10 -18.54 12.29 18.21
N ASN A 11 -17.89 13.11 19.04
CA ASN A 11 -16.68 13.82 18.65
C ASN A 11 -15.55 12.77 18.57
N MET A 12 -15.22 12.30 17.37
CA MET A 12 -14.09 11.38 17.16
C MET A 12 -12.85 12.16 16.71
N SER A 13 -11.93 12.26 17.67
CA SER A 13 -10.57 12.80 17.61
C SER A 13 -9.83 12.46 16.30
N SER A 14 -9.69 13.45 15.42
CA SER A 14 -8.90 13.35 14.17
C SER A 14 -7.75 14.37 14.11
N ARG A 15 -7.11 14.70 15.24
CA ARG A 15 -6.07 15.74 15.30
C ARG A 15 -4.63 15.26 15.05
N GLY A 16 -4.36 13.95 15.13
CA GLY A 16 -3.02 13.37 14.91
C GLY A 16 -2.72 13.04 13.44
N SER A 17 -3.70 12.50 12.71
CA SER A 17 -3.54 12.01 11.33
C SER A 17 -3.25 13.13 10.32
N SER A 18 -3.87 14.31 10.47
CA SER A 18 -3.72 15.39 9.49
C SER A 18 -2.32 16.01 9.42
N ARG A 19 -1.51 15.95 10.49
CA ARG A 19 -0.17 16.54 10.49
C ARG A 19 0.87 15.66 9.81
N SER A 20 0.86 14.35 10.08
CA SER A 20 1.78 13.40 9.45
C SER A 20 1.51 13.28 7.94
N VAL A 21 0.23 13.23 7.55
CA VAL A 21 -0.18 13.20 6.14
C VAL A 21 0.30 14.44 5.39
N HIS A 22 0.19 15.64 5.98
CA HIS A 22 0.67 16.87 5.34
C HIS A 22 2.20 16.93 5.20
N GLU A 23 2.95 16.24 6.07
CA GLU A 23 4.41 16.14 5.93
C GLU A 23 4.81 15.21 4.80
N ASP A 24 4.17 14.03 4.72
CA ASP A 24 4.42 13.06 3.67
C ASP A 24 4.00 13.57 2.28
N LEU A 25 2.89 14.32 2.18
CA LEU A 25 2.45 14.90 0.91
C LEU A 25 3.42 15.95 0.33
N ARG A 26 4.35 16.47 1.12
CA ARG A 26 5.39 17.40 0.67
C ARG A 26 6.64 16.70 0.15
N ASP A 27 6.77 15.40 0.37
CA ASP A 27 7.91 14.61 -0.11
C ASP A 27 7.58 14.01 -1.48
N GLU A 28 8.28 14.45 -2.53
CA GLU A 28 8.06 14.01 -3.91
C GLU A 28 8.28 12.52 -4.12
N ARG A 29 8.99 11.85 -3.20
CA ARG A 29 9.23 10.40 -3.25
C ARG A 29 8.00 9.60 -2.83
N ILE A 30 7.03 10.22 -2.15
CA ILE A 30 5.85 9.54 -1.66
C ILE A 30 4.73 9.69 -2.68
N PRO A 31 4.19 8.60 -3.21
CA PRO A 31 3.12 8.69 -4.19
C PRO A 31 1.84 9.24 -3.54
N SER A 32 1.29 10.30 -4.13
CA SER A 32 0.05 10.93 -3.67
C SER A 32 -1.16 10.00 -3.70
N CYS A 33 -1.07 8.89 -4.47
CA CYS A 33 -2.10 7.87 -4.55
C CYS A 33 -2.39 7.15 -3.23
N GLN A 34 -1.49 7.22 -2.25
CA GLN A 34 -1.70 6.64 -0.93
C GLN A 34 -2.97 7.16 -0.24
N GLN A 35 -3.35 8.42 -0.49
CA GLN A 35 -4.51 9.07 0.14
C GLN A 35 -5.77 8.97 -0.73
N TRP A 36 -5.74 8.21 -1.83
CA TRP A 36 -6.88 8.12 -2.72
C TRP A 36 -8.04 7.36 -2.08
N THR A 37 -9.25 7.88 -2.26
CA THR A 37 -10.48 7.15 -2.00
C THR A 37 -10.72 6.09 -3.08
N CYS A 38 -11.64 5.15 -2.84
CA CYS A 38 -11.97 4.14 -3.84
C CYS A 38 -12.54 4.75 -5.13
N GLU A 39 -13.24 5.89 -5.06
CA GLU A 39 -13.73 6.62 -6.24
C GLU A 39 -12.59 7.22 -7.04
N GLN A 40 -11.57 7.77 -6.37
CA GLN A 40 -10.37 8.30 -7.04
C GLN A 40 -9.57 7.18 -7.72
N VAL A 41 -9.46 6.02 -7.06
CA VAL A 41 -8.87 4.82 -7.68
C VAL A 41 -9.68 4.38 -8.91
N GLY A 42 -11.01 4.33 -8.80
CA GLY A 42 -11.88 3.99 -9.93
C GLY A 42 -11.71 4.96 -11.10
N LYS A 43 -11.68 6.27 -10.83
CA LYS A 43 -11.45 7.29 -11.87
C LYS A 43 -10.08 7.13 -12.53
N TRP A 44 -9.03 6.85 -11.77
CA TRP A 44 -7.71 6.58 -12.32
C TRP A 44 -7.73 5.37 -13.28
N ILE A 45 -8.45 4.30 -12.93
CA ILE A 45 -8.62 3.13 -13.81
C ILE A 45 -9.37 3.49 -15.10
N GLU A 46 -10.37 4.39 -15.04
CA GLU A 46 -11.01 4.95 -16.25
C GLU A 46 -10.01 5.72 -17.12
N GLU A 47 -9.18 6.57 -16.51
CA GLU A 47 -8.14 7.37 -17.19
C GLU A 47 -7.05 6.50 -17.83
N LEU A 48 -6.78 5.30 -17.29
CA LEU A 48 -5.90 4.30 -17.90
C LEU A 48 -6.51 3.64 -19.16
N GLY A 49 -7.79 3.88 -19.46
CA GLY A 49 -8.49 3.28 -20.59
C GLY A 49 -9.27 2.01 -20.25
N PHE A 50 -9.52 1.72 -18.96
CA PHE A 50 -10.27 0.55 -18.52
C PHE A 50 -11.55 0.90 -17.74
N PRO A 51 -12.48 1.70 -18.30
CA PRO A 51 -13.68 2.11 -17.58
C PRO A 51 -14.55 0.96 -17.11
N GLN A 52 -14.52 -0.18 -17.81
CA GLN A 52 -15.23 -1.41 -17.44
C GLN A 52 -14.78 -1.99 -16.08
N TYR A 53 -13.58 -1.66 -15.60
CA TYR A 53 -13.07 -2.16 -14.32
C TYR A 53 -13.26 -1.17 -13.18
N LYS A 54 -13.75 0.05 -13.44
CA LYS A 54 -14.00 1.06 -12.39
C LYS A 54 -14.82 0.48 -11.23
N ASP A 55 -15.98 -0.09 -11.56
CA ASP A 55 -16.91 -0.62 -10.56
C ASP A 55 -16.32 -1.83 -9.82
N CYS A 56 -15.43 -2.59 -10.45
CA CYS A 56 -14.68 -3.67 -9.79
C CYS A 56 -13.82 -3.13 -8.65
N PHE A 57 -13.11 -2.02 -8.85
CA PHE A 57 -12.28 -1.42 -7.79
C PHE A 57 -13.12 -0.75 -6.71
N VAL A 58 -14.17 -0.01 -7.10
CA VAL A 58 -15.04 0.73 -6.16
C VAL A 58 -15.83 -0.26 -5.28
N SER A 59 -16.46 -1.28 -5.87
CA SER A 59 -17.29 -2.25 -5.15
C SER A 59 -16.48 -3.14 -4.20
N ASN A 60 -15.20 -3.40 -4.52
CA ASN A 60 -14.28 -4.13 -3.64
C ASN A 60 -13.59 -3.20 -2.62
N LEU A 61 -13.99 -1.92 -2.54
CA LEU A 61 -13.45 -0.91 -1.64
C LEU A 61 -11.93 -0.80 -1.72
N ILE A 62 -11.37 -0.84 -2.93
CA ILE A 62 -9.93 -0.71 -3.14
C ILE A 62 -9.57 0.77 -3.08
N ASP A 63 -9.00 1.20 -1.95
CA ASP A 63 -8.48 2.56 -1.74
C ASP A 63 -6.98 2.64 -2.07
N GLY A 64 -6.41 3.84 -1.96
CA GLY A 64 -4.98 4.08 -2.16
C GLY A 64 -4.08 3.23 -1.28
N LYS A 65 -4.49 2.96 -0.03
CA LYS A 65 -3.77 2.10 0.89
C LYS A 65 -3.78 0.63 0.44
N LYS A 66 -4.91 0.12 -0.05
CA LYS A 66 -5.03 -1.23 -0.58
C LYS A 66 -4.33 -1.40 -1.93
N LEU A 67 -4.22 -0.36 -2.75
CA LEU A 67 -3.41 -0.40 -3.98
C LEU A 67 -1.94 -0.74 -3.69
N ILE A 68 -1.40 -0.36 -2.53
CA ILE A 68 -0.03 -0.73 -2.11
C ILE A 68 0.10 -2.25 -1.91
N LEU A 69 -0.96 -2.89 -1.42
CA LEU A 69 -0.96 -4.31 -1.05
C LEU A 69 -1.40 -5.24 -2.19
N ILE A 70 -2.04 -4.70 -3.23
CA ILE A 70 -2.62 -5.51 -4.29
C ILE A 70 -1.52 -6.12 -5.16
N SER A 71 -1.59 -7.44 -5.34
CA SER A 71 -0.72 -8.16 -6.27
C SER A 71 -1.49 -8.55 -7.53
N ALA A 72 -0.77 -8.86 -8.61
CA ALA A 72 -1.39 -9.34 -9.85
C ALA A 72 -2.30 -10.57 -9.62
N SER A 73 -1.98 -11.41 -8.62
CA SER A 73 -2.79 -12.58 -8.26
C SER A 73 -4.14 -12.25 -7.61
N ALA A 74 -4.31 -11.02 -7.10
CA ALA A 74 -5.56 -10.56 -6.50
C ALA A 74 -6.52 -9.96 -7.53
N LEU A 75 -6.03 -9.51 -8.70
CA LEU A 75 -6.83 -8.89 -9.75
C LEU A 75 -7.95 -9.81 -10.31
N PRO A 76 -7.73 -11.12 -10.51
CA PRO A 76 -8.80 -12.05 -10.88
C PRO A 76 -9.93 -12.13 -9.85
N LYS A 77 -9.60 -12.01 -8.56
CA LYS A 77 -10.58 -12.13 -7.47
C LYS A 77 -11.52 -10.93 -7.38
N ILE A 78 -11.09 -9.77 -7.88
CA ILE A 78 -11.91 -8.56 -7.93
C ILE A 78 -12.67 -8.41 -9.27
N GLY A 79 -12.50 -9.33 -10.22
CA GLY A 79 -13.24 -9.35 -11.49
C GLY A 79 -12.41 -9.04 -12.74
N ILE A 80 -11.09 -8.89 -12.64
CA ILE A 80 -10.20 -8.65 -13.79
C ILE A 80 -9.55 -9.97 -14.20
N THR A 81 -10.13 -10.65 -15.19
CA THR A 81 -9.70 -12.00 -15.59
C THR A 81 -8.80 -12.01 -16.82
N ASP A 82 -8.78 -10.93 -17.61
CA ASP A 82 -7.95 -10.84 -18.81
C ASP A 82 -6.48 -10.67 -18.44
N PHE A 83 -5.62 -11.55 -18.95
CA PHE A 83 -4.20 -11.59 -18.62
C PHE A 83 -3.44 -10.34 -19.06
N GLU A 84 -3.72 -9.79 -20.24
CA GLU A 84 -3.05 -8.59 -20.73
C GLU A 84 -3.49 -7.37 -19.93
N HIS A 85 -4.76 -7.31 -19.52
CA HIS A 85 -5.25 -6.26 -18.63
C HIS A 85 -4.61 -6.35 -17.24
N ILE A 86 -4.50 -7.57 -16.67
CA ILE A 86 -3.81 -7.82 -15.40
C ILE A 86 -2.36 -7.33 -15.48
N LYS A 87 -1.66 -7.67 -16.57
CA LYS A 87 -0.27 -7.28 -16.79
C LYS A 87 -0.13 -5.76 -16.89
N PHE A 88 -0.97 -5.11 -17.69
CA PHE A 88 -0.96 -3.65 -17.86
C PHE A 88 -1.27 -2.93 -16.54
N ILE A 89 -2.40 -3.25 -15.90
CA ILE A 89 -2.83 -2.61 -14.65
C ILE A 89 -1.80 -2.82 -13.55
N SER A 90 -1.27 -4.04 -13.41
CA SER A 90 -0.22 -4.30 -12.41
C SER A 90 1.07 -3.51 -12.69
N GLY A 91 1.40 -3.24 -13.95
CA GLY A 91 2.50 -2.36 -14.35
C GLY A 91 2.21 -0.90 -14.00
N SER A 92 1.02 -0.40 -14.33
CA SER A 92 0.59 0.96 -14.01
C SER A 92 0.56 1.23 -12.51
N ILE A 93 0.11 0.27 -11.69
CA ILE A 93 0.15 0.37 -10.22
C ILE A 93 1.60 0.53 -9.72
N ARG A 94 2.54 -0.24 -10.26
CA ARG A 94 3.97 -0.14 -9.87
C ARG A 94 4.57 1.22 -10.23
N GLN A 95 4.25 1.73 -11.43
CA GLN A 95 4.68 3.06 -11.86
C GLN A 95 4.08 4.15 -10.98
N LEU A 96 2.79 4.05 -10.65
CA LEU A 96 2.08 4.99 -9.80
C LEU A 96 2.67 5.05 -8.38
N LEU A 97 3.07 3.90 -7.83
CA LEU A 97 3.67 3.82 -6.50
C LEU A 97 5.18 4.13 -6.50
N THR A 98 5.79 4.30 -7.67
CA THR A 98 7.25 4.49 -7.83
C THR A 98 8.04 3.35 -7.16
N ILE A 99 7.48 2.12 -7.16
CA ILE A 99 8.13 0.95 -6.56
C ILE A 99 8.85 0.19 -7.68
N GLU A 100 10.13 -0.15 -7.45
CA GLU A 100 10.88 -1.01 -8.35
C GLU A 100 10.20 -2.37 -8.60
N HIS A 101 10.44 -2.93 -9.80
CA HIS A 101 10.04 -4.30 -10.08
C HIS A 101 10.71 -5.27 -9.10
N PRO A 102 10.04 -6.39 -8.74
CA PRO A 102 10.63 -7.40 -7.89
C PRO A 102 11.87 -7.95 -8.59
N ASN A 103 13.04 -7.60 -8.06
CA ASN A 103 14.30 -8.08 -8.56
C ASN A 103 14.61 -9.43 -7.92
N TRP A 104 14.43 -10.51 -8.69
CA TRP A 104 14.67 -11.88 -8.24
C TRP A 104 16.16 -12.20 -8.02
N SER A 105 17.07 -11.37 -8.54
CA SER A 105 18.52 -11.47 -8.29
C SER A 105 19.01 -10.53 -7.17
N ARG A 106 18.08 -9.86 -6.46
CA ARG A 106 18.42 -9.06 -5.29
C ARG A 106 19.05 -9.95 -4.23
N SER A 107 20.23 -9.55 -3.74
CA SER A 107 20.94 -10.28 -2.70
C SER A 107 20.04 -10.48 -1.50
N ILE A 108 20.04 -11.71 -0.96
CA ILE A 108 19.33 -11.98 0.29
C ILE A 108 19.83 -11.05 1.38
N SER A 109 21.08 -10.55 1.33
CA SER A 109 21.67 -9.64 2.31
C SER A 109 21.15 -8.20 2.25
N LEU A 110 20.26 -7.88 1.32
CA LEU A 110 19.57 -6.61 1.23
C LEU A 110 18.12 -6.76 1.70
N PRO A 111 17.48 -5.67 2.17
CA PRO A 111 16.07 -5.72 2.54
C PRO A 111 15.22 -6.23 1.35
N PRO A 112 14.16 -7.03 1.58
CA PRO A 112 13.34 -7.63 0.52
C PRO A 112 12.67 -6.62 -0.43
N ARG A 113 12.53 -5.37 0.01
CA ARG A 113 11.92 -4.25 -0.70
C ARG A 113 12.81 -3.02 -0.56
N GLU A 114 12.65 -2.07 -1.47
CA GLU A 114 13.21 -0.72 -1.30
C GLU A 114 12.60 -0.02 -0.07
N THR A 115 13.32 0.96 0.47
CA THR A 115 12.92 1.73 1.65
C THR A 115 11.54 2.37 1.51
N LEU A 116 11.22 2.92 0.33
CA LEU A 116 9.89 3.46 0.04
C LEU A 116 8.81 2.36 0.07
N GLY A 117 9.07 1.21 -0.55
CA GLY A 117 8.15 0.07 -0.53
C GLY A 117 7.86 -0.43 0.89
N MET A 118 8.88 -0.51 1.74
CA MET A 118 8.73 -0.92 3.15
C MET A 118 7.93 0.10 3.96
N TYR A 119 8.16 1.40 3.71
CA TYR A 119 7.36 2.46 4.32
C TYR A 119 5.89 2.35 3.92
N LEU A 120 5.61 2.25 2.61
CA LEU A 120 4.25 2.15 2.07
C LEU A 120 3.52 0.91 2.61
N GLU A 121 4.20 -0.23 2.73
CA GLU A 121 3.62 -1.44 3.33
C GLU A 121 3.27 -1.26 4.81
N ARG A 122 4.06 -0.48 5.56
CA ARG A 122 3.76 -0.17 6.95
C ARG A 122 2.62 0.84 7.07
N LYS A 123 2.54 1.77 6.12
CA LYS A 123 1.54 2.85 6.04
C LYS A 123 0.18 2.40 5.52
N SER A 124 0.13 1.29 4.78
CA SER A 124 -1.11 0.67 4.31
C SER A 124 -1.95 0.06 5.44
N LYS A 125 -1.32 -0.32 6.56
CA LYS A 125 -2.02 -0.88 7.73
C LYS A 125 -2.76 0.23 8.49
N THR A 126 -3.99 -0.06 8.92
CA THR A 126 -4.77 0.88 9.75
C THR A 126 -4.33 0.79 11.22
N GLY A 127 -4.07 1.94 11.84
CA GLY A 127 -3.79 2.04 13.27
C GLY A 127 -3.00 3.30 13.64
N GLU A 128 -3.12 3.75 14.88
CA GLU A 128 -2.51 4.99 15.39
C GLU A 128 -1.00 5.08 15.07
N LYS A 129 -0.25 4.00 15.30
CA LYS A 129 1.19 3.93 15.02
C LYS A 129 1.53 4.03 13.53
N ALA A 130 0.65 3.54 12.65
CA ALA A 130 0.85 3.64 11.19
C ALA A 130 0.46 5.04 10.69
N ASP A 131 -0.62 5.60 11.23
CA ASP A 131 -1.09 6.94 10.86
C ASP A 131 -0.09 8.02 11.27
N GLU A 132 0.55 7.91 12.44
CA GLU A 132 1.59 8.83 12.91
C GLU A 132 2.95 8.67 12.20
N LEU A 133 3.20 7.56 11.51
CA LEU A 133 4.49 7.27 10.90
C LEU A 133 4.69 8.12 9.66
N THR A 134 5.57 9.12 9.72
CA THR A 134 6.04 9.85 8.52
C THR A 134 7.20 9.12 7.86
N TYR A 135 7.41 9.35 6.57
CA TYR A 135 8.53 8.74 5.84
C TYR A 135 9.88 9.13 6.44
N LYS A 136 10.05 10.40 6.81
CA LYS A 136 11.26 10.87 7.50
C LYS A 136 11.52 10.12 8.80
N ARG A 137 10.48 9.93 9.62
CA ARG A 137 10.58 9.17 10.88
C ARG A 137 10.87 7.69 10.62
N PHE A 138 10.32 7.13 9.53
CA PHE A 138 10.65 5.78 9.09
C PHE A 138 12.13 5.64 8.73
N LEU A 139 12.69 6.58 7.95
CA LEU A 139 14.09 6.58 7.56
C LEU A 139 15.04 6.66 8.77
N MET A 140 14.76 7.55 9.73
CA MET A 140 15.58 7.67 10.94
C MET A 140 15.63 6.34 11.72
N ASN A 141 14.49 5.67 11.87
CA ASN A 141 14.44 4.37 12.54
C ASN A 141 15.05 3.24 11.68
N PHE A 142 15.04 3.38 10.36
CA PHE A 142 15.53 2.38 9.43
C PHE A 142 17.07 2.38 9.34
N GLU A 143 17.70 3.56 9.40
CA GLU A 143 19.17 3.68 9.46
C GLU A 143 19.75 3.00 10.72
N ASP A 144 19.00 3.01 11.82
CA ASP A 144 19.37 2.31 13.07
C ASP A 144 19.12 0.79 13.01
N TYR A 145 18.21 0.33 12.15
CA TYR A 145 17.88 -1.08 11.98
C TYR A 145 18.72 -1.68 10.84
N LYS A 146 19.93 -2.15 11.17
CA LYS A 146 20.70 -3.00 10.26
C LYS A 146 19.83 -4.22 9.92
N TRP A 147 19.22 -4.23 8.75
CA TRP A 147 18.44 -5.38 8.28
C TRP A 147 19.37 -6.60 8.38
N GLN A 148 18.95 -7.62 9.14
CA GLN A 148 19.71 -8.84 9.33
C GLN A 148 18.98 -9.96 8.59
N PRO A 149 19.64 -10.65 7.64
CA PRO A 149 19.10 -11.89 7.12
C PRO A 149 18.91 -12.83 8.31
N PRO A 150 17.92 -13.75 8.28
CA PRO A 150 18.02 -14.92 9.13
C PRO A 150 19.40 -15.57 8.93
N LEU A 151 20.20 -15.65 9.99
CA LEU A 151 21.58 -16.18 10.00
C LEU A 151 21.65 -17.70 9.68
N SER A 152 20.52 -18.31 9.33
CA SER A 152 20.43 -19.72 9.04
C SER A 152 21.00 -20.03 7.65
N ASN A 153 22.32 -20.19 7.58
CA ASN A 153 23.01 -20.95 6.55
C ASN A 153 22.79 -22.47 6.73
N HIS A 154 21.63 -22.90 7.21
CA HIS A 154 21.27 -24.32 7.20
C HIS A 154 20.69 -24.61 5.82
N CYS A 155 21.58 -24.58 4.82
CA CYS A 155 21.37 -25.23 3.54
C CYS A 155 21.15 -26.72 3.80
N LEU A 156 19.91 -27.13 4.08
CA LEU A 156 19.47 -28.51 3.91
C LEU A 156 19.39 -28.77 2.40
N ILE A 157 20.55 -28.83 1.75
CA ILE A 157 20.70 -29.62 0.53
C ILE A 157 20.58 -31.06 1.03
N LEU A 158 19.36 -31.60 1.02
CA LEU A 158 19.19 -33.03 1.20
C LEU A 158 19.95 -33.71 0.05
N PRO A 159 20.89 -34.63 0.31
CA PRO A 159 21.53 -35.37 -0.75
C PRO A 159 20.45 -36.13 -1.52
N HIS A 160 20.46 -36.01 -2.85
CA HIS A 160 19.66 -36.87 -3.71
C HIS A 160 20.06 -38.32 -3.44
N SER A 161 19.05 -39.14 -3.10
CA SER A 161 19.18 -40.60 -2.95
C SER A 161 19.46 -41.28 -4.28
#